data_AF-A0A1V9ZBL7-F1
#
_entry.id   AF-A0A1V9ZBL7-F1
#
_cell.length_a   1.000
_cell.length_b   1.000
_cell.length_c   1.000
_cell.angle_alpha   90.00
_cell.angle_beta   90.00
_cell.angle_gamma   90.00
#
_symmetry.space_group_name_H-M   'P 1'
#
loop_
_entity.id
_entity.type
_entity.pdbx_description
1 polymer ?
#
loop_
_entity_poly.entity_id
_entity_poly.type
_entity_poly.pdbx_seq_one_letter_code
_entity_poly.pdbx_strand_id
1 'polypeptide(L)'
;MNDELKCKYPYKVCHERRARKRNGSLHNLCSYHRQKANTIQKKHLSKRVKDMIPDPIPFHLCQSPPEDDTYLASLLLSLLDPPREEYTEPIELHMTDPTLVHCEIDVDTYNLLLNMTP
;
A
#
# COMPACT_ATOMS: atom_id res chain seq x y z
N MET A 1 33.11 -5.31 9.50
CA MET A 1 32.27 -6.48 9.19
C MET A 1 30.87 -5.96 8.81
N ASN A 2 30.46 -6.12 7.55
CA ASN A 2 29.28 -5.46 6.96
C ASN A 2 27.96 -6.24 7.15
N ASP A 3 27.72 -6.79 8.34
CA ASP A 3 26.49 -7.54 8.62
C ASP A 3 25.23 -6.64 8.65
N GLU A 4 25.45 -5.34 8.83
CA GLU A 4 24.39 -4.34 8.75
C GLU A 4 23.79 -4.17 7.34
N LEU A 5 24.50 -4.62 6.30
CA LEU A 5 24.00 -4.55 4.93
C LEU A 5 23.33 -5.84 4.47
N LYS A 6 23.47 -6.94 5.23
CA LYS A 6 22.96 -8.26 4.85
C LYS A 6 21.49 -8.43 5.24
N CYS A 7 20.77 -9.21 4.44
CA CYS A 7 19.39 -9.57 4.66
C CYS A 7 19.19 -10.26 6.03
N LYS A 8 18.18 -9.80 6.79
CA LYS A 8 17.79 -10.37 8.10
C LYS A 8 16.68 -11.42 7.97
N TYR A 9 16.78 -12.34 7.01
CA TYR A 9 15.78 -13.40 6.84
C TYR A 9 15.87 -14.42 8.01
N PRO A 10 14.78 -14.69 8.74
CA PRO A 10 14.87 -15.41 10.02
C PRO A 10 15.07 -16.92 9.91
N TYR A 11 14.68 -17.54 8.79
CA TYR A 11 14.73 -19.00 8.65
C TYR A 11 16.07 -19.52 8.16
N LYS A 12 16.72 -18.80 7.24
CA LYS A 12 18.01 -19.20 6.66
C LYS A 12 18.90 -17.98 6.49
N VAL A 13 20.18 -18.13 6.80
CA VAL A 13 21.19 -17.10 6.56
C VAL A 13 21.18 -16.71 5.07
N CYS A 14 21.05 -15.42 4.82
CA CYS A 14 21.00 -14.85 3.49
C CYS A 14 22.15 -13.85 3.33
N HIS A 15 22.97 -14.06 2.31
CA HIS A 15 24.16 -13.23 2.06
C HIS A 15 23.87 -12.02 1.16
N GLU A 16 22.67 -11.95 0.59
CA GLU A 16 22.23 -10.84 -0.24
C GLU A 16 22.08 -9.55 0.56
N ARG A 17 22.30 -8.42 -0.11
CA ARG A 17 22.13 -7.09 0.50
C ARG A 17 20.66 -6.76 0.73
N ARG A 18 20.39 -5.99 1.78
CA ARG A 18 19.06 -5.43 2.05
C ARG A 18 18.64 -4.51 0.90
N ALA A 19 17.37 -4.61 0.50
CA ALA A 19 16.81 -3.71 -0.49
C ALA A 19 16.71 -2.28 0.08
N ARG A 20 16.84 -1.25 -0.77
CA ARG A 20 16.57 0.14 -0.38
C ARG A 20 15.09 0.48 -0.55
N LYS A 21 14.55 1.25 0.39
CA LYS A 21 13.30 1.99 0.23
C LYS A 21 13.54 3.22 -0.65
N ARG A 22 12.47 3.82 -1.16
CA ARG A 22 12.53 5.09 -1.91
C ARG A 22 13.15 6.23 -1.10
N ASN A 23 12.95 6.25 0.22
CA ASN A 23 13.54 7.23 1.12
C ASN A 23 15.01 6.94 1.50
N GLY A 24 15.70 6.08 0.75
CA GLY A 24 17.10 5.70 1.00
C GLY A 24 17.32 4.71 2.14
N SER A 25 16.38 4.54 3.08
CA SER A 25 16.54 3.60 4.20
C SER A 25 16.51 2.13 3.74
N LEU A 26 17.21 1.25 4.46
CA LEU A 26 17.24 -0.18 4.13
C LEU A 26 15.98 -0.89 4.66
N HIS A 27 15.40 -1.76 3.82
CA HIS A 27 14.48 -2.79 4.29
C HIS A 27 15.22 -3.81 5.16
N ASN A 28 14.49 -4.61 5.93
CA ASN A 28 15.10 -5.72 6.68
C ASN A 28 15.52 -6.89 5.78
N LEU A 29 14.86 -7.06 4.63
CA LEU A 29 15.04 -8.18 3.71
C LEU A 29 15.65 -7.72 2.37
N CYS A 30 16.33 -8.63 1.68
CA CYS A 30 16.74 -8.44 0.29
C CYS A 30 15.54 -8.48 -0.67
N SER A 31 15.74 -8.04 -1.92
CA SER A 31 14.68 -7.97 -2.94
C SER A 31 13.95 -9.31 -3.13
N TYR A 32 14.71 -10.41 -3.20
CA TYR A 32 14.16 -11.76 -3.33
C TYR A 32 13.22 -12.13 -2.17
N HIS A 33 13.68 -11.96 -0.92
CA HIS A 33 12.88 -12.32 0.24
C HIS A 33 11.66 -11.39 0.44
N ARG A 34 11.74 -10.12 0.01
CA ARG A 34 10.56 -9.23 -0.01
C ARG A 34 9.50 -9.73 -0.99
N GLN A 35 9.91 -10.11 -2.20
CA GLN A 35 8.96 -10.63 -3.20
C GLN A 35 8.33 -11.94 -2.72
N LYS A 36 9.12 -12.85 -2.16
CA LYS A 36 8.61 -14.11 -1.58
C LYS A 36 7.60 -13.87 -0.46
N ALA A 37 7.90 -12.96 0.46
CA ALA A 37 6.99 -12.58 1.54
C ALA A 37 5.66 -12.03 0.99
N ASN A 38 5.72 -11.15 -0.01
CA ASN A 38 4.52 -10.62 -0.67
C ASN A 38 3.69 -11.72 -1.33
N THR A 39 4.31 -12.68 -2.01
CA THR A 39 3.60 -13.82 -2.62
C THR A 39 2.92 -14.69 -1.56
N ILE A 40 3.60 -14.97 -0.46
CA ILE A 40 3.05 -15.74 0.67
C ILE A 40 1.86 -14.99 1.28
N GLN A 41 1.99 -13.69 1.54
CA GLN A 41 0.91 -12.85 2.06
C GLN A 41 -0.31 -12.87 1.13
N LYS A 42 -0.11 -12.65 -0.18
CA LYS A 42 -1.19 -12.74 -1.17
C LYS A 42 -1.91 -14.08 -1.11
N LYS A 43 -1.16 -15.20 -1.06
CA LYS A 43 -1.74 -16.55 -0.94
C LYS A 43 -2.57 -16.71 0.34
N HIS A 44 -2.09 -16.21 1.47
CA HIS A 44 -2.85 -16.26 2.74
C HIS A 44 -4.13 -15.46 2.68
N LEU A 45 -4.10 -14.26 2.09
CA LEU A 45 -5.28 -13.44 1.89
C LEU A 45 -6.27 -14.11 0.95
N SER A 46 -5.83 -14.61 -0.21
CA SER A 46 -6.71 -15.33 -1.15
C SER A 46 -7.37 -16.56 -0.51
N LYS A 47 -6.66 -17.30 0.35
CA LYS A 47 -7.26 -18.42 1.09
C LYS A 47 -8.33 -17.92 2.07
N ARG A 48 -8.03 -16.91 2.89
CA ARG A 48 -9.02 -16.34 3.82
C ARG A 48 -10.23 -15.78 3.08
N VAL A 49 -10.02 -15.08 1.98
CA VAL A 49 -11.09 -14.54 1.14
C VAL A 49 -11.95 -15.67 0.58
N LYS A 50 -11.37 -16.78 0.10
CA LYS A 50 -12.15 -17.96 -0.31
C LYS A 50 -12.96 -18.56 0.84
N ASP A 51 -12.39 -18.59 2.04
CA ASP A 51 -13.04 -19.16 3.22
C ASP A 51 -14.07 -18.20 3.86
N MET A 52 -14.03 -16.90 3.54
CA MET A 52 -14.90 -15.85 4.12
C MET A 52 -15.85 -15.18 3.13
N ILE A 53 -15.65 -15.31 1.81
CA ILE A 53 -16.62 -14.89 0.80
C ILE A 53 -17.66 -16.02 0.68
N PRO A 54 -18.93 -15.78 1.05
CA PRO A 54 -20.03 -16.69 0.70
C PRO A 54 -20.06 -16.89 -0.81
N ASP A 55 -20.49 -18.07 -1.30
CA ASP A 55 -20.66 -18.33 -2.73
C ASP A 55 -21.27 -17.11 -3.42
N PRO A 56 -20.74 -16.68 -4.59
CA PRO A 56 -21.22 -15.48 -5.26
C PRO A 56 -22.74 -15.58 -5.37
N ILE A 57 -23.45 -14.62 -4.78
CA ILE A 57 -24.91 -14.59 -4.82
C ILE A 57 -25.28 -14.69 -6.30
N PRO A 58 -26.07 -15.71 -6.70
CA PRO A 58 -26.47 -15.86 -8.08
C PRO A 58 -27.05 -14.55 -8.60
N PHE A 59 -26.66 -14.14 -9.81
CA PHE A 59 -27.02 -12.84 -10.39
C PHE A 59 -28.54 -12.56 -10.31
N HIS A 60 -29.37 -13.60 -10.39
CA HIS A 60 -30.84 -13.52 -10.32
C HIS A 60 -31.40 -13.30 -8.90
N LEU A 61 -30.65 -13.59 -7.85
CA LEU A 61 -31.01 -13.30 -6.45
C LEU A 61 -30.52 -11.91 -6.02
N CYS A 62 -29.56 -11.34 -6.75
CA CYS A 62 -29.25 -9.93 -6.73
C CYS A 62 -30.34 -9.21 -7.54
N GLN A 63 -31.55 -9.13 -6.99
CA GLN A 63 -32.53 -8.17 -7.49
C GLN A 63 -31.81 -6.82 -7.53
N SER A 64 -31.83 -6.18 -8.70
CA SER A 64 -31.26 -4.85 -8.89
C SER A 64 -31.65 -3.96 -7.71
N PRO A 65 -30.74 -3.10 -7.21
CA PRO A 65 -31.15 -2.07 -6.27
C PRO A 65 -32.40 -1.38 -6.84
N PRO A 66 -33.43 -1.06 -6.03
CA PRO A 66 -34.46 -0.14 -6.51
C PRO A 66 -33.74 1.07 -7.12
N GLU A 67 -34.23 1.53 -8.26
CA GLU A 67 -33.68 2.59 -9.14
C GLU A 67 -33.65 3.99 -8.47
N ASP A 68 -33.52 4.02 -7.14
CA ASP A 68 -33.67 5.17 -6.28
C ASP A 68 -32.28 5.57 -5.77
N ASP A 69 -31.60 6.42 -6.55
CA ASP A 69 -30.33 7.09 -6.19
C ASP A 69 -30.35 7.75 -4.80
N THR A 70 -31.54 7.98 -4.25
CA THR A 70 -31.82 8.46 -2.89
C THR A 70 -31.33 7.53 -1.79
N TYR A 71 -31.36 6.20 -1.96
CA TYR A 71 -30.87 5.28 -0.92
C TYR A 71 -29.34 5.32 -0.81
N LEU A 72 -28.65 5.30 -1.95
CA LEU A 72 -27.19 5.45 -1.99
C LEU A 72 -26.75 6.82 -1.48
N ALA A 73 -27.47 7.89 -1.84
CA ALA A 73 -27.24 9.22 -1.32
C ALA A 73 -27.44 9.29 0.21
N SER A 74 -28.48 8.66 0.74
CA SER A 74 -28.74 8.61 2.20
C SER A 74 -27.68 7.81 2.95
N LEU A 75 -27.23 6.68 2.38
CA LEU A 75 -26.16 5.87 2.95
C LEU A 75 -24.81 6.61 2.94
N LEU A 76 -24.50 7.30 1.83
CA LEU A 76 -23.33 8.20 1.75
C LEU A 76 -23.42 9.28 2.83
N LEU A 77 -24.54 9.98 2.94
CA LEU A 77 -24.72 11.05 3.92
C LEU A 77 -24.61 10.55 5.37
N SER A 78 -24.89 9.27 5.62
CA SER A 78 -24.76 8.63 6.92
C SER A 78 -23.34 8.13 7.23
N LEU A 79 -22.52 7.87 6.20
CA LEU A 79 -21.10 7.48 6.31
C LEU A 79 -20.15 8.67 6.28
N LEU A 80 -20.62 9.83 5.80
CA LEU A 80 -19.99 11.11 6.07
C LEU A 80 -20.28 11.47 7.54
N ASP A 81 -19.51 10.88 8.46
CA ASP A 81 -19.44 11.35 9.83
C ASP A 81 -19.18 12.89 9.83
N PRO A 82 -19.85 13.68 10.67
CA PRO A 82 -19.46 15.07 10.88
C PRO A 82 -18.00 15.13 11.34
N PRO A 83 -17.24 16.18 11.00
CA PRO A 83 -15.86 16.30 11.45
C PRO A 83 -15.84 16.25 12.98
N ARG A 84 -15.12 15.25 13.49
CA ARG A 84 -14.66 15.17 14.87
C ARG A 84 -14.03 16.52 15.21
N GLU A 85 -14.59 17.21 16.21
CA GLU A 85 -14.00 18.44 16.74
C GLU A 85 -12.53 18.21 17.10
N GLU A 86 -11.73 19.23 16.80
CA GLU A 86 -10.37 19.52 17.29
C GLU A 86 -9.32 18.42 17.10
N TYR A 87 -8.50 18.53 16.05
CA TYR A 87 -7.03 18.50 16.11
C TYR A 87 -6.47 18.93 14.75
N THR A 88 -6.52 20.23 14.45
CA THR A 88 -5.67 20.83 13.41
C THR A 88 -4.44 21.42 14.09
N GLU A 89 -3.48 20.57 14.44
CA GLU A 89 -2.09 21.01 14.48
C GLU A 89 -1.56 20.84 13.05
N PRO A 90 -1.12 21.89 12.36
CA PRO A 90 -0.54 21.76 11.04
C PRO A 90 0.69 20.84 11.14
N ILE A 91 0.73 19.80 10.33
CA ILE A 91 1.96 19.03 10.15
C ILE A 91 2.95 19.97 9.47
N GLU A 92 3.90 20.52 10.23
CA GLU A 92 5.04 21.22 9.65
C GLU A 92 5.85 20.23 8.82
N LEU A 93 5.62 20.22 7.50
CA LEU A 93 6.60 19.71 6.55
C LEU A 93 7.78 20.67 6.56
N HIS A 94 8.77 20.41 7.42
CA HIS A 94 10.07 21.07 7.34
C HIS A 94 10.76 20.65 6.03
N MET A 95 10.49 21.37 4.95
CA MET A 95 11.11 21.16 3.64
C MET A 95 12.53 21.74 3.53
N THR A 96 13.29 21.79 4.62
CA THR A 96 14.69 22.24 4.59
C THR A 96 15.56 21.43 5.55
N ASP A 97 15.81 20.17 5.19
CA ASP A 97 17.06 19.51 5.60
C ASP A 97 18.01 19.56 4.39
N PRO A 98 19.07 20.39 4.41
CA PRO A 98 20.05 20.48 3.32
C PRO A 98 20.87 19.18 3.14
N THR A 99 20.67 18.15 3.97
CA THR A 99 21.29 16.83 3.82
C THR A 99 20.41 15.81 3.11
N LEU A 100 19.15 16.14 2.79
CA LEU A 100 18.28 15.31 1.96
C LEU A 100 18.77 15.37 0.50
N VAL A 101 19.69 14.45 0.20
CA VAL A 101 20.03 14.02 -1.15
C VAL A 101 18.72 13.83 -1.91
N HIS A 102 18.50 14.66 -2.94
CA HIS A 102 17.45 14.49 -3.93
C HIS A 102 17.39 13.01 -4.30
N CYS A 103 16.31 12.32 -3.94
CA CYS A 103 16.10 10.97 -4.44
C CYS A 103 15.82 11.14 -5.93
N GLU A 104 16.84 10.92 -6.76
CA GLU A 104 16.70 10.92 -8.21
C GLU A 104 15.56 9.97 -8.57
N ILE A 105 14.50 10.54 -9.13
CA ILE A 105 13.35 9.79 -9.62
C ILE A 105 13.90 8.91 -10.74
N ASP A 106 13.77 7.58 -10.61
CA ASP A 106 14.21 6.66 -11.65
C ASP A 106 13.53 7.01 -12.98
N VAL A 107 14.26 6.85 -14.08
CA VAL A 107 13.83 7.26 -15.43
C VAL A 107 12.48 6.66 -15.82
N ASP A 108 12.17 5.44 -15.37
CA ASP A 108 10.89 4.80 -15.65
C ASP A 108 9.75 5.51 -14.92
N THR A 109 10.03 5.99 -13.70
CA THR A 109 9.06 6.76 -12.90
C THR A 109 8.86 8.16 -13.49
N TYR A 110 9.92 8.80 -13.99
CA TYR A 110 9.83 10.08 -14.68
C TYR A 110 9.03 9.97 -15.99
N ASN A 111 9.28 8.94 -16.78
CA ASN A 111 8.56 8.67 -18.02
C ASN A 111 7.07 8.38 -17.78
N LEU A 112 6.74 7.64 -16.71
CA LEU A 112 5.35 7.41 -16.32
C LEU A 112 4.63 8.72 -15.94
N LEU A 113 5.31 9.64 -15.26
CA LEU A 113 4.73 10.93 -14.89
C LEU A 113 4.49 11.83 -16.11
N LEU A 114 5.41 11.85 -17.07
CA LEU A 114 5.27 12.59 -18.32
C LEU A 114 4.13 12.05 -19.20
N ASN A 115 3.85 10.75 -19.15
CA ASN A 115 2.77 10.15 -19.92
C ASN A 115 1.37 10.36 -19.30
N MET A 116 1.30 10.97 -18.11
CA MET A 116 0.06 11.26 -17.38
C MET A 116 -0.34 12.75 -17.43
N THR A 117 0.46 13.61 -18.07
CA THR A 117 0.07 14.99 -18.34
C THR A 117 -0.70 15.06 -19.66
N PRO A 118 -1.91 15.64 -19.69
CA PRO A 118 -2.71 15.76 -20.91
C PRO A 118 -2.10 16.71 -21.95
#